data_AF-A0A8S9G3D6-F1
#
_entry.id   AF-A0A8S9G3D6-F1
#
_cell.length_a   1.000
_cell.length_b   1.000
_cell.length_c   1.000
_cell.angle_alpha   90.00
_cell.angle_beta   90.00
_cell.angle_gamma   90.00
#
_symmetry.space_group_name_H-M   'P 1'
#
loop_
_entity.id
_entity.type
_entity.pdbx_description
1 polymer ?
#
loop_
_entity_poly.entity_id
_entity_poly.type
_entity_poly.pdbx_seq_one_letter_code
_entity_poly.pdbx_strand_id
1 'polypeptide(L)' 'MKLLLQVIVYSLWRERNGRIFREISHRPTAFFRIVDRQMRDRLLSLTPAPSDAHSLLELYFWFIDPFS' A
#
# COMPACT_ATOMS: atom_id res chain seq x y z
N MET A 1 11.01 -4.35 -0.23
CA MET A 1 10.36 -4.67 -1.53
C MET A 1 9.27 -5.74 -1.46
N LYS A 2 9.45 -6.86 -0.73
CA LYS A 2 8.45 -7.96 -0.67
C LYS A 2 7.05 -7.49 -0.24
N LEU A 3 6.94 -6.68 0.82
CA LEU A 3 5.65 -6.20 1.34
C LEU A 3 4.88 -5.34 0.33
N LEU A 4 5.55 -4.38 -0.32
CA LEU A 4 4.93 -3.52 -1.33
C LEU A 4 4.40 -4.33 -2.51
N LEU A 5 5.18 -5.31 -3.00
CA LEU A 5 4.73 -6.21 -4.05
C LEU A 5 3.49 -7.00 -3.63
N GLN A 6 3.45 -7.52 -2.39
CA GLN A 6 2.30 -8.23 -1.85
C GLN A 6 1.05 -7.35 -1.83
N VAL A 7 1.16 -6.10 -1.36
CA VAL A 7 0.03 -5.16 -1.31
C VAL A 7 -0.48 -4.82 -2.71
N ILE A 8 0.42 -4.57 -3.66
CA ILE A 8 0.04 -4.28 -5.06
C ILE A 8 -0.67 -5.47 -5.70
N VAL A 9 -0.08 -6.68 -5.62
CA VAL A 9 -0.66 -7.88 -6.22
C VAL A 9 -2.03 -8.20 -5.62
N TYR A 10 -2.17 -8.11 -4.30
CA TYR A 10 -3.44 -8.33 -3.63
C TYR A 10 -4.50 -7.28 -4.02
N SER A 11 -4.11 -6.00 -4.08
CA SER A 11 -5.01 -4.92 -4.48
C SER A 11 -5.47 -5.07 -5.93
N LEU A 12 -4.57 -5.47 -6.84
CA LEU A 12 -4.90 -5.70 -8.24
C LEU A 12 -5.85 -6.89 -8.43
N TRP A 13 -5.60 -7.98 -7.70
CA TRP A 13 -6.50 -9.14 -7.68
C TRP A 13 -7.90 -8.75 -7.16
N ARG A 14 -7.96 -7.99 -6.05
CA ARG A 14 -9.21 -7.44 -5.50
C ARG A 14 -9.95 -6.58 -6.51
N GLU A 15 -9.23 -5.71 -7.21
CA GLU A 15 -9.80 -4.80 -8.21
C GLU A 15 -10.38 -5.55 -9.40
N ARG A 16 -9.63 -6.51 -9.95
CA ARG A 16 -10.11 -7.37 -11.05
C ARG A 16 -11.39 -8.12 -10.66
N ASN A 17 -11.43 -8.70 -9.46
CA ASN A 17 -12.60 -9.42 -8.99
C ASN A 17 -13.78 -8.47 -8.71
N GLY A 18 -13.52 -7.27 -8.21
CA GLY A 18 -14.53 -6.21 -8.07
C GLY A 18 -15.16 -5.84 -9.41
N ARG A 19 -14.36 -5.71 -10.47
CA ARG A 19 -14.85 -5.42 -11.83
C ARG A 19 -15.71 -6.55 -12.37
N ILE A 20 -15.25 -7.80 -12.27
CA ILE A 20 -15.95 -8.96 -12.84
C ILE A 20 -17.26 -9.27 -12.10
N PHE A 21 -17.25 -9.25 -10.77
CA PHE A 21 -18.35 -9.77 -9.96
C PHE A 21 -19.26 -8.69 -9.37
N ARG A 22 -18.84 -7.42 -9.40
CA ARG A 22 -19.57 -6.31 -8.76
C ARG A 22 -19.68 -5.06 -9.64
N GLU A 23 -19.12 -5.08 -10.85
CA GLU A 23 -19.03 -3.93 -11.75
C GLU A 23 -18.37 -2.68 -11.11
N ILE A 24 -17.57 -2.88 -10.06
CA ILE A 24 -16.85 -1.80 -9.39
C ILE A 24 -15.51 -1.61 -10.09
N SER A 25 -15.25 -0.40 -10.58
CA SER A 25 -13.99 -0.02 -11.21
C SER A 25 -13.46 1.27 -10.61
N HIS A 26 -12.23 1.22 -10.10
CA HIS A 26 -11.54 2.39 -9.58
C HIS A 26 -10.73 3.06 -10.69
N ARG A 27 -10.74 4.40 -10.69
CA ARG A 27 -9.76 5.19 -11.46
C ARG A 27 -8.34 4.87 -10.96
N PRO A 28 -7.30 4.96 -11.81
CA PRO A 28 -5.92 4.67 -11.41
C PRO A 28 -5.48 5.42 -10.14
N THR A 29 -5.83 6.70 -10.02
CA THR A 29 -5.51 7.52 -8.84
C THR A 29 -6.17 7.00 -7.56
N ALA A 30 -7.42 6.53 -7.64
CA ALA A 30 -8.12 5.92 -6.51
C ALA A 30 -7.49 4.58 -6.13
N PHE A 31 -7.08 3.77 -7.11
CA PHE A 31 -6.35 2.53 -6.88
C PHE A 31 -5.03 2.77 -6.14
N PHE A 32 -4.23 3.74 -6.58
CA PHE A 32 -2.96 4.06 -5.90
C PHE A 32 -3.17 4.56 -4.48
N ARG A 33 -4.23 5.35 -4.21
CA ARG A 33 -4.60 5.75 -2.84
C ARG A 33 -4.97 4.55 -1.96
N ILE A 34 -5.62 3.53 -2.51
CA ILE A 34 -5.93 2.30 -1.78
C ILE A 34 -4.65 1.54 -1.43
N VAL A 35 -3.72 1.42 -2.38
CA VAL A 35 -2.41 0.77 -2.17
C VAL A 35 -1.59 1.52 -1.12
N ASP A 36 -1.50 2.85 -1.23
CA ASP A 36 -0.79 3.71 -0.29
C ASP A 36 -1.37 3.58 1.13
N ARG A 37 -2.69 3.67 1.29
CA ARG A 37 -3.35 3.46 2.58
C ARG A 37 -3.06 2.07 3.15
N GLN A 38 -3.18 1.01 2.36
CA GLN A 38 -2.88 -0.35 2.82
C GLN A 38 -1.41 -0.51 3.24
N MET A 39 -0.48 0.12 2.53
CA MET A 39 0.93 0.14 2.93
C MET A 39 1.12 0.83 4.28
N ARG A 40 0.55 2.02 4.45
CA ARG A 40 0.62 2.76 5.73
C ARG A 40 0.04 1.95 6.88
N ASP A 41 -1.16 1.38 6.71
CA ASP A 41 -1.83 0.56 7.72
C ASP A 41 -0.97 -0.66 8.10
N ARG A 42 -0.34 -1.32 7.13
CA ARG A 42 0.55 -2.46 7.38
C ARG A 42 1.82 -2.04 8.10
N LEU A 43 2.48 -0.96 7.68
CA LEU A 43 3.70 -0.48 8.31
C LEU A 43 3.45 -0.03 9.75
N LEU A 44 2.31 0.63 10.03
CA LEU A 44 1.89 0.99 11.38
C LEU A 44 1.57 -0.23 12.26
N SER A 45 1.10 -1.33 11.67
CA SER A 45 0.82 -2.57 12.41
C SER A 45 2.07 -3.38 12.77
N LEU A 46 3.22 -3.06 12.16
CA LEU A 46 4.49 -3.71 12.48
C LEU A 46 5.05 -3.09 13.76
N THR A 47 5.29 -3.92 14.77
CA THR A 47 6.01 -3.50 15.96
C THR A 47 7.46 -3.19 15.58
N PRO A 48 7.99 -1.99 15.88
CA PRO A 48 9.39 -1.67 15.65
C PRO A 48 10.29 -2.64 16.42
N ALA A 49 11.33 -3.15 15.78
CA ALA A 49 12.35 -3.88 16.50
C ALA A 49 13.14 -2.90 17.39
N PRO A 50 13.63 -3.32 18.57
CA PRO A 50 14.39 -2.44 19.47
C PRO A 50 15.70 -1.91 18.83
N SER A 51 16.15 -2.49 17.72
CA SER A 51 17.31 -2.05 16.94
C SER A 51 16.96 -1.18 15.72
N ASP A 52 15.69 -0.89 15.47
CA ASP A 52 15.29 -0.10 14.30
C ASP A 52 15.64 1.37 14.52
N ALA A 53 16.60 1.86 13.77
CA ALA A 53 17.04 3.25 13.82
C ALA A 53 15.98 4.25 13.29
N HIS A 54 15.07 3.78 12.42
CA HIS A 54 14.05 4.60 11.76
C HIS A 54 12.72 3.85 11.63
N SER A 55 11.63 4.61 11.66
CA SER A 55 10.30 4.07 11.36
C SER A 55 10.22 3.62 9.89
N LEU A 56 9.76 2.39 9.64
CA LEU A 56 9.53 1.91 8.28
C LEU A 56 8.51 2.77 7.52
N LEU A 57 7.60 3.45 8.23
CA LEU A 57 6.65 4.39 7.65
C LEU A 57 7.33 5.67 7.16
N GLU A 58 8.28 6.22 7.92
CA GLU A 58 9.09 7.37 7.46
C GLU A 58 9.88 7.01 6.21
N LEU A 59 10.53 5.84 6.22
CA LEU A 59 11.27 5.36 5.06
C LEU A 59 10.35 5.22 3.84
N TYR A 60 9.13 4.73 4.03
CA TYR A 60 8.13 4.63 2.97
C TYR A 60 7.75 5.99 2.38
N PHE A 61 7.54 7.01 3.22
CA PHE A 61 7.25 8.36 2.72
C PHE A 61 8.40 8.93 1.90
N TRP A 62 9.65 8.66 2.29
CA TRP A 62 10.83 9.11 1.56
C TRP A 62 10.91 8.54 0.13
N PHE A 63 10.37 7.34 -0.12
CA PHE A 63 10.38 6.69 -1.43
C PHE A 63 9.18 7.03 -2.33
N ILE A 64 8.08 7.52 -1.77
CA ILE A 64 6.82 7.73 -2.50
C ILE A 64 6.61 9.20 -2.87
N ASP A 65 7.50 10.11 -2.43
CA ASP A 65 7.34 11.55 -2.62
C ASP A 65 7.76 12.06 -4.00
N PRO A 66 6.79 12.64 -4.75
CA PRO A 66 6.92 14.05 -5.13
C PRO A 66 5.63 14.88 -4.87
N PHE A 67 4.79 14.50 -3.89
CA PHE A 67 3.47 15.11 -3.66
C PHE A 67 3.15 15.42 -2.18
N SER A 68 4.15 15.51 -1.31
CA SER A 68 4.00 16.01 0.06
C SER A 68 3.76 17.51 0.09
#